data_AF-A0A316LMB7-F1
#
_entry.id   AF-A0A316LMB7-F1
#
_cell.length_a   1.000
_cell.length_b   1.000
_cell.length_c   1.000
_cell.angle_alpha   90.00
_cell.angle_beta   90.00
_cell.angle_gamma   90.00
#
_symmetry.space_group_name_H-M   'P 1'
#
loop_
_entity.id
_entity.type
_entity.pdbx_description
1 polymer ?
#
loop_
_entity_poly.entity_id
_entity_poly.type
_entity_poly.pdbx_seq_one_letter_code
_entity_poly.pdbx_strand_id
1 'polypeptide(L)'
;MLTSIGRFLRKLRIDNGEILKDMAEALGVSSAFLSAVENGKKKMPEGWIEKLKSIYSFTAEQAEELQAAVIDTNDAVELNLQNATPGNRALAISFAREFDSLDDETSKKIFEILKRRKGD
;
A
#
# COMPACT_ATOMS: atom_id res chain seq x y z
N MET A 1 16.03 -5.40 -5.57
CA MET A 1 15.80 -6.10 -4.28
C MET A 1 14.31 -6.35 -4.20
N LEU A 2 13.87 -7.52 -3.75
CA LEU A 2 12.44 -7.87 -3.74
C LEU A 2 11.68 -6.94 -2.77
N THR A 3 10.80 -6.09 -3.29
CA THR A 3 9.97 -5.17 -2.50
C THR A 3 8.80 -5.91 -1.85
N SER A 4 8.17 -5.30 -0.85
CA SER A 4 6.92 -5.82 -0.27
C SER A 4 5.84 -5.97 -1.34
N ILE A 5 5.68 -4.99 -2.23
CA ILE A 5 4.75 -5.09 -3.36
C ILE A 5 5.12 -6.20 -4.34
N GLY A 6 6.42 -6.40 -4.60
CA GLY A 6 6.88 -7.47 -5.48
C GLY A 6 6.65 -8.87 -4.92
N ARG A 7 6.79 -9.03 -3.60
CA ARG A 7 6.40 -10.26 -2.89
C ARG A 7 4.90 -10.52 -3.02
N PHE A 8 4.08 -9.50 -2.76
CA PHE A 8 2.63 -9.60 -2.85
C PHE A 8 2.18 -10.05 -4.25
N LEU A 9 2.65 -9.38 -5.31
CA LEU A 9 2.29 -9.71 -6.69
C LEU A 9 2.68 -11.15 -7.05
N ARG A 10 3.88 -11.58 -6.64
CA ARG A 10 4.36 -12.93 -6.93
C ARG A 10 3.54 -13.99 -6.20
N LYS A 11 3.17 -13.74 -4.94
CA LYS A 11 2.29 -14.62 -4.15
C LYS A 11 0.90 -14.70 -4.78
N LEU A 12 0.30 -13.56 -5.09
CA LEU A 12 -1.01 -13.49 -5.76
C LEU A 12 -1.01 -14.31 -7.05
N ARG A 13 0.05 -14.18 -7.86
CA ARG A 13 0.20 -14.93 -9.11
C ARG A 13 0.28 -16.44 -8.89
N ILE A 14 1.05 -16.88 -7.88
CA ILE A 14 1.17 -18.30 -7.52
C ILE A 14 -0.17 -18.85 -7.01
N ASP A 15 -0.84 -18.10 -6.16
CA ASP A 15 -2.13 -18.49 -5.56
C ASP A 15 -3.23 -18.64 -6.62
N ASN A 16 -3.14 -17.88 -7.72
CA ASN A 16 -4.05 -17.99 -8.87
C ASN A 16 -3.57 -18.95 -9.97
N GLY A 17 -2.42 -19.61 -9.79
CA GLY A 17 -1.86 -20.54 -10.78
C GLY A 17 -1.38 -19.88 -12.08
N GLU A 18 -1.10 -18.58 -12.05
CA GLU A 18 -0.74 -17.78 -13.22
C GLU A 18 0.78 -17.80 -13.49
N ILE A 19 1.17 -17.80 -14.76
CA ILE A 19 2.55 -17.49 -15.14
C ILE A 19 2.73 -15.97 -15.27
N LEU A 20 3.99 -15.50 -15.26
CA LEU A 20 4.31 -14.07 -15.35
C LEU A 20 3.65 -13.39 -16.57
N LYS A 21 3.49 -14.14 -17.66
CA LYS A 21 2.86 -13.67 -18.88
C LYS A 21 1.38 -13.35 -18.68
N ASP A 22 0.62 -14.22 -18.00
CA ASP A 22 -0.82 -14.09 -17.84
C ASP A 22 -1.17 -12.82 -17.04
N MET A 23 -0.52 -12.64 -15.89
CA MET A 23 -0.71 -11.44 -15.06
C MET A 23 -0.28 -10.16 -15.80
N ALA A 24 0.82 -10.22 -16.58
CA ALA A 24 1.27 -9.07 -17.35
C ALA A 24 0.24 -8.68 -18.42
N GLU A 25 -0.35 -9.65 -19.11
CA GLU A 25 -1.43 -9.44 -20.08
C GLU A 25 -2.68 -8.87 -19.40
N ALA A 26 -3.10 -9.41 -18.26
CA ALA A 26 -4.24 -8.91 -17.49
C ALA A 26 -4.05 -7.45 -17.04
N LEU A 27 -2.83 -7.07 -16.64
CA LEU A 27 -2.48 -5.71 -16.26
C LEU A 27 -2.27 -4.76 -17.45
N GLY A 28 -2.16 -5.31 -18.67
CA GLY A 28 -1.90 -4.58 -19.91
C GLY A 28 -0.47 -4.05 -20.01
N VAL A 29 0.52 -4.82 -19.55
CA VAL A 29 1.95 -4.47 -19.57
C VAL A 29 2.80 -5.62 -20.12
N SER A 30 4.08 -5.37 -20.40
CA SER A 30 5.00 -6.44 -20.80
C SER A 30 5.45 -7.29 -19.61
N SER A 31 5.73 -8.58 -19.83
CA SER A 31 6.28 -9.46 -18.79
C SER A 31 7.61 -8.92 -18.22
N ALA A 32 8.42 -8.26 -19.05
CA ALA A 32 9.65 -7.61 -18.62
C ALA A 32 9.38 -6.43 -17.65
N PHE A 33 8.32 -5.65 -17.89
CA PHE A 33 7.91 -4.57 -16.99
C PHE A 33 7.40 -5.13 -15.66
N LEU A 34 6.50 -6.12 -15.70
CA LEU A 34 6.01 -6.77 -14.48
C LEU A 34 7.16 -7.39 -13.66
N SER A 35 8.10 -8.07 -14.32
CA SER A 35 9.30 -8.61 -13.67
C SER A 35 10.15 -7.51 -13.02
N ALA A 36 10.31 -6.37 -13.69
CA ALA A 36 11.05 -5.24 -13.13
C ALA A 36 10.35 -4.68 -11.88
N VAL A 37 9.02 -4.62 -11.87
CA VAL A 37 8.23 -4.22 -10.68
C VAL A 37 8.36 -5.26 -9.56
N GLU A 38 8.15 -6.55 -9.85
CA GLU A 38 8.29 -7.64 -8.87
C GLU A 38 9.68 -7.63 -8.19
N ASN A 39 10.74 -7.30 -8.94
CA ASN A 39 12.12 -7.28 -8.43
C ASN A 39 12.57 -5.91 -7.86
N GLY A 40 11.66 -4.95 -7.75
CA GLY A 40 11.95 -3.61 -7.22
C GLY A 40 12.84 -2.74 -8.10
N LYS A 41 12.96 -3.08 -9.40
CA LYS A 41 13.71 -2.29 -10.39
C LYS A 41 12.87 -1.15 -11.00
N LYS A 42 11.54 -1.25 -10.93
CA LYS A 42 10.59 -0.20 -11.33
C LYS A 42 9.52 -0.01 -10.27
N LYS A 43 9.03 1.22 -10.12
CA LYS A 43 7.88 1.52 -9.27
C LYS A 43 6.59 0.98 -9.90
N MET A 44 5.68 0.53 -9.06
CA MET A 44 4.33 0.15 -9.49
C MET A 44 3.55 1.41 -9.89
N PRO A 45 2.88 1.44 -11.06
CA PRO A 45 2.00 2.55 -11.41
C PRO A 45 0.84 2.69 -10.42
N GLU A 46 0.46 3.93 -10.07
CA GLU A 46 -0.60 4.20 -9.07
C GLU A 46 -1.94 3.52 -9.41
N GLY A 47 -2.32 3.50 -10.69
CA GLY A 47 -3.56 2.87 -11.16
C GLY A 47 -3.58 1.34 -11.06
N TRP A 48 -2.48 0.68 -10.69
CA TRP A 48 -2.46 -0.78 -10.55
C TRP A 48 -3.29 -1.27 -9.37
N ILE A 49 -3.43 -0.49 -8.30
CA ILE A 49 -4.21 -0.93 -7.14
C ILE A 49 -5.66 -1.20 -7.54
N GLU A 50 -6.28 -0.27 -8.27
CA GLU A 50 -7.66 -0.42 -8.73
C GLU A 50 -7.78 -1.48 -9.83
N LYS A 51 -6.79 -1.58 -10.74
CA LYS A 51 -6.75 -2.68 -11.71
C LYS A 51 -6.69 -4.05 -11.03
N LEU A 52 -5.81 -4.21 -10.05
CA LEU A 52 -5.63 -5.46 -9.32
C LEU A 52 -6.92 -5.84 -8.58
N LYS A 53 -7.58 -4.88 -7.92
CA LYS A 53 -8.90 -5.11 -7.28
C LYS A 53 -10.01 -5.48 -8.28
N SER A 54 -9.91 -5.02 -9.52
CA SER A 54 -10.89 -5.33 -10.57
C SER A 54 -10.66 -6.70 -11.22
N ILE A 55 -9.40 -7.15 -11.30
CA ILE A 55 -9.01 -8.41 -11.93
C ILE A 55 -9.11 -9.56 -10.93
N TYR A 56 -8.70 -9.33 -9.68
CA TYR A 56 -8.60 -10.33 -8.64
C TYR A 56 -9.59 -10.05 -7.52
N SER A 57 -10.22 -11.11 -7.01
CA SER A 57 -11.02 -11.04 -5.79
C SER A 57 -10.11 -11.19 -4.57
N PHE A 58 -9.94 -10.12 -3.80
CA PHE A 58 -9.14 -10.15 -2.58
C PHE A 58 -9.95 -10.57 -1.36
N THR A 59 -9.35 -11.39 -0.48
CA THR A 59 -9.82 -11.50 0.90
C THR A 59 -9.52 -10.22 1.68
N ALA A 60 -10.12 -10.06 2.86
CA ALA A 60 -9.85 -8.92 3.74
C ALA A 60 -8.35 -8.83 4.09
N GLU A 61 -7.73 -9.99 4.36
CA GLU A 61 -6.31 -10.10 4.68
C GLU A 61 -5.43 -9.73 3.48
N GLN A 62 -5.78 -10.16 2.26
CA GLN A 62 -5.03 -9.80 1.06
C GLN A 62 -5.14 -8.29 0.74
N ALA A 63 -6.30 -7.68 1.01
CA ALA A 63 -6.47 -6.25 0.84
C ALA A 63 -5.61 -5.45 1.83
N GLU A 64 -5.54 -5.89 3.10
CA GLU A 64 -4.63 -5.31 4.08
C GLU A 64 -3.15 -5.54 3.73
N GLU A 65 -2.79 -6.74 3.25
CA GLU A 65 -1.42 -7.06 2.80
C GLU A 65 -1.01 -6.18 1.62
N LEU A 66 -1.90 -5.97 0.64
CA LEU A 66 -1.66 -5.07 -0.49
C LEU A 66 -1.47 -3.62 -0.01
N GLN A 67 -2.34 -3.15 0.89
CA GLN A 67 -2.26 -1.79 1.41
C GLN A 67 -0.96 -1.55 2.20
N ALA A 68 -0.58 -2.50 3.05
CA ALA A 68 0.69 -2.46 3.77
C ALA A 68 1.89 -2.48 2.80
N ALA A 69 1.84 -3.34 1.78
CA ALA A 69 2.89 -3.43 0.78
C ALA A 69 3.06 -2.15 -0.05
N VAL A 70 1.95 -1.45 -0.34
CA VAL A 70 1.96 -0.14 -1.00
C VAL A 70 2.58 0.92 -0.10
N ILE A 71 2.19 0.98 1.19
CA ILE A 71 2.77 1.93 2.16
C ILE A 71 4.26 1.69 2.32
N ASP A 72 4.70 0.44 2.47
CA ASP A 72 6.12 0.09 2.59
C ASP A 72 6.94 0.45 1.34
N THR A 73 6.32 0.52 0.17
CA THR A 73 7.00 0.82 -1.09
C THR A 73 6.91 2.31 -1.47
N ASN A 74 5.97 3.05 -0.89
CA ASN A 74 5.77 4.47 -1.15
C ASN A 74 6.40 5.31 -0.06
N ASP A 75 7.28 6.23 -0.47
CA ASP A 75 7.95 7.17 0.42
C ASP A 75 7.02 8.28 0.95
N ALA A 76 5.74 8.28 0.57
CA ALA A 76 4.76 9.30 0.91
C ALA A 76 3.37 8.71 1.17
N VAL A 77 2.67 9.28 2.15
CA VAL A 77 1.27 8.97 2.49
C VAL A 77 0.43 10.23 2.28
N GLU A 78 -0.61 10.14 1.46
CA GLU A 78 -1.54 11.24 1.23
C GLU A 78 -2.79 11.12 2.12
N LEU A 79 -3.17 12.22 2.77
CA LEU A 79 -4.38 12.32 3.58
C LEU A 79 -5.41 13.20 2.85
N ASN A 80 -6.57 12.65 2.51
CA ASN A 80 -7.66 13.44 1.92
C ASN A 80 -8.37 14.27 3.00
N LEU A 81 -8.34 15.60 2.86
CA LEU A 81 -8.91 16.55 3.81
C LEU A 81 -10.25 17.17 3.38
N GLN A 82 -10.84 16.74 2.25
CA GLN A 82 -12.04 17.37 1.67
C GLN A 82 -13.25 17.37 2.63
N ASN A 83 -13.43 16.31 3.41
CA ASN A 83 -14.53 16.17 4.37
C ASN A 83 -14.06 16.16 5.84
N ALA A 84 -12.82 16.58 6.10
CA ALA A 84 -12.27 16.61 7.46
C ALA A 84 -12.88 17.78 8.26
N THR A 85 -13.27 17.53 9.51
CA THR A 85 -13.64 18.60 10.43
C THR A 85 -12.46 19.55 10.66
N PRO A 86 -12.70 20.81 11.09
CA PRO A 86 -11.62 21.73 11.42
C PRO A 86 -10.60 21.14 12.40
N GLY A 87 -11.07 20.38 13.39
CA GLY A 87 -10.22 19.66 14.34
C GLY A 87 -9.36 18.57 13.69
N ASN A 88 -9.95 17.71 12.84
CA ASN A 88 -9.20 16.67 12.14
C ASN A 88 -8.18 17.25 11.15
N ARG A 89 -8.51 18.37 10.51
CA ARG A 89 -7.60 19.08 9.61
C ARG A 89 -6.42 19.68 10.37
N ALA A 90 -6.67 20.33 11.50
CA ALA A 90 -5.60 20.85 12.35
C ALA A 90 -4.68 19.73 12.86
N LEU A 91 -5.27 18.61 13.30
CA LEU A 91 -4.53 17.43 13.72
C LEU A 91 -3.62 16.90 12.60
N ALA A 92 -4.16 16.71 11.39
CA ALA A 92 -3.38 16.20 10.25
C ALA A 92 -2.20 17.13 9.90
N ILE A 93 -2.40 18.45 9.93
CA ILE A 93 -1.35 19.43 9.65
C ILE A 93 -0.29 19.42 10.75
N SER A 94 -0.69 19.42 12.02
CA SER A 94 0.24 19.35 13.15
C SER A 94 1.04 18.05 13.12
N PHE A 95 0.38 16.91 12.85
CA PHE A 95 1.05 15.63 12.73
C PHE A 95 2.08 15.63 11.61
N ALA A 96 1.74 16.13 10.42
CA ALA A 96 2.66 16.21 9.30
C ALA A 96 3.91 17.07 9.58
N ARG A 97 3.78 18.14 10.38
CA ARG A 97 4.91 19.02 10.74
C ARG A 97 5.86 18.37 11.74
N GLU A 98 5.30 17.65 12.71
CA GLU A 98 6.07 17.07 13.81
C GLU A 98 6.56 15.64 13.49
N PHE A 99 6.08 15.03 12.40
CA PHE A 99 6.29 13.61 12.07
C PHE A 99 7.76 13.19 12.13
N ASP A 100 8.64 13.96 11.47
CA ASP A 100 10.08 13.66 11.40
C ASP A 100 10.81 13.81 12.75
N SER A 101 10.19 14.47 13.73
CA SER A 101 10.74 14.70 15.07
C SER A 101 10.15 13.80 16.15
N LEU A 102 9.22 12.91 15.82
CA LEU A 102 8.63 12.00 16.80
C LEU A 102 9.62 10.92 17.23
N ASP A 103 9.82 10.77 18.54
CA ASP A 103 10.58 9.64 19.08
C ASP A 103 9.76 8.34 19.08
N ASP A 104 10.44 7.21 19.27
CA ASP A 104 9.84 5.88 19.26
C ASP A 104 8.77 5.71 20.34
N GLU A 105 8.93 6.34 21.51
CA GLU A 105 7.99 6.23 22.63
C GLU A 105 6.68 6.94 22.31
N THR A 106 6.77 8.16 21.78
CA THR A 106 5.64 8.99 21.36
C THR A 106 4.92 8.35 20.18
N SER A 107 5.68 7.85 19.20
CA SER A 107 5.14 7.13 18.05
C SER A 107 4.32 5.90 18.47
N LYS A 108 4.82 5.11 19.44
CA LYS A 108 4.07 3.97 20.00
C LYS A 108 2.78 4.41 20.70
N LYS A 109 2.82 5.48 21.49
CA LYS A 109 1.61 5.99 22.17
C LYS A 109 0.56 6.45 21.16
N ILE A 110 0.96 7.18 20.13
CA ILE A 110 0.05 7.63 19.06
C ILE A 110 -0.55 6.40 18.34
N PHE A 111 0.27 5.41 18.02
CA PHE A 111 -0.19 4.18 17.37
C PHE A 111 -1.26 3.44 18.21
N GLU A 112 -1.04 3.30 19.52
CA GLU A 112 -2.02 2.66 20.42
C GLU A 112 -3.33 3.45 20.52
N ILE A 113 -3.27 4.79 20.54
CA ILE A 113 -4.47 5.66 20.51
C ILE A 113 -5.28 5.40 19.24
N LEU A 114 -4.60 5.31 18.08
CA LEU A 114 -5.27 5.08 16.80
C LEU A 114 -5.84 3.66 16.68
N LYS A 115 -5.13 2.65 17.20
CA LYS A 115 -5.57 1.24 17.14
C LYS A 115 -6.82 0.98 17.96
N ARG A 116 -6.92 1.57 19.16
CA ARG A 116 -8.11 1.44 20.03
C ARG A 116 -9.41 1.87 19.35
N ARG A 117 -9.34 2.80 18.39
CA ARG A 117 -10.51 3.34 17.71
C ARG A 117 -11.08 2.44 16.60
N LYS A 118 -10.34 1.40 16.18
CA LYS A 118 -10.74 0.47 15.11
C LYS A 118 -11.41 -0.81 15.64
N GLY A 119 -11.55 -0.93 16.97
CA GLY A 119 -12.06 -2.13 17.66
C GLY A 119 -13.37 -1.95 18.43
N ASP A 120 -14.05 -0.81 18.26
CA ASP A 120 -15.45 -0.55 18.66
C ASP A 120 -16.31 -0.43 17.39
#